data_AF-A0A2C1JCA5-F1
#
_entry.id   AF-A0A2C1JCA5-F1
#
_cell.length_a   1.000
_cell.length_b   1.000
_cell.length_c   1.000
_cell.angle_alpha   90.00
_cell.angle_beta   90.00
_cell.angle_gamma   90.00
#
_symmetry.space_group_name_H-M   'P 1'
#
loop_
_entity.id
_entity.type
_entity.pdbx_description
1 polymer ?
#
loop_
_entity_poly.entity_id
_entity_poly.type
_entity_poly.pdbx_seq_one_letter_code
_entity_poly.pdbx_strand_id
1 'polypeptide(L)' 'MKNKFVLMGIAAIIIALIFGGIAYQQLVAENMDEVYLNLAYSTLCMSIAVYVWHIKDEKQKHKSES' A
#
# COMPACT_ATOMS: atom_id res chain seq x y z
N MET A 1 -5.36 -16.78 10.46
CA MET A 1 -4.38 -15.69 10.24
C MET A 1 -4.02 -15.45 8.77
N LYS A 2 -3.95 -16.48 7.89
CA LYS A 2 -3.57 -16.32 6.47
C LYS A 2 -4.37 -15.23 5.72
N ASN A 3 -5.69 -15.15 5.92
CA ASN A 3 -6.52 -14.14 5.24
C ASN A 3 -6.38 -12.71 5.79
N LYS A 4 -6.02 -12.51 7.06
CA LYS A 4 -5.99 -11.16 7.65
C LYS A 4 -4.88 -10.30 7.07
N PHE A 5 -3.68 -10.88 6.88
CA PHE A 5 -2.55 -10.18 6.23
C PHE A 5 -2.83 -9.92 4.75
N VAL A 6 -3.43 -10.88 4.05
CA VAL A 6 -3.82 -10.69 2.64
C VAL A 6 -4.85 -9.58 2.51
N LEU A 7 -5.89 -9.57 3.35
CA LEU A 7 -6.93 -8.54 3.35
C LEU A 7 -6.35 -7.16 3.68
N MET A 8 -5.45 -7.07 4.66
CA MET A 8 -4.77 -5.83 5.04
C MET A 8 -3.87 -5.31 3.90
N GLY A 9 -3.12 -6.19 3.23
CA GLY A 9 -2.30 -5.82 2.08
C GLY A 9 -3.14 -5.31 0.91
N ILE A 10 -4.24 -5.99 0.58
CA ILE A 10 -5.18 -5.56 -0.46
C ILE A 10 -5.80 -4.20 -0.11
N ALA A 11 -6.25 -4.01 1.14
CA ALA A 11 -6.81 -2.74 1.58
C ALA A 11 -5.79 -1.59 1.46
N ALA A 12 -4.52 -1.83 1.85
CA ALA A 12 -3.45 -0.85 1.71
C ALA A 12 -3.16 -0.51 0.24
N ILE A 13 -3.21 -1.48 -0.67
CA ILE A 13 -3.07 -1.25 -2.12
C ILE A 13 -4.23 -0.41 -2.67
N ILE A 14 -5.47 -0.72 -2.28
CA ILE A 14 -6.63 0.06 -2.71
C ILE A 14 -6.49 1.52 -2.26
N ILE A 15 -6.10 1.75 -1.00
CA ILE A 15 -5.87 3.10 -0.48
C ILE A 15 -4.74 3.79 -1.23
N ALA A 16 -3.64 3.09 -1.52
CA ALA A 16 -2.53 3.63 -2.30
C ALA A 16 -2.97 4.09 -3.70
N LEU A 17 -3.80 3.29 -4.37
CA LEU A 17 -4.36 3.63 -5.68
C LEU A 17 -5.31 4.82 -5.63
N ILE A 18 -6.13 4.95 -4.58
CA ILE A 18 -7.01 6.12 -4.38
C ILE A 18 -6.16 7.39 -4.29
N PHE A 19 -5.14 7.40 -3.42
CA PHE A 19 -4.25 8.56 -3.29
C PHE A 19 -3.46 8.84 -4.57
N GLY A 20 -3.01 7.81 -5.28
CA GLY A 20 -2.35 7.98 -6.59
C GLY A 20 -3.28 8.59 -7.64
N GLY A 21 -4.55 8.19 -7.66
CA GLY A 21 -5.58 8.77 -8.53
C GLY A 21 -5.87 10.23 -8.19
N ILE A 22 -5.97 10.56 -6.90
CA ILE A 22 -6.12 11.96 -6.44
C ILE A 22 -4.88 12.78 -6.84
N ALA A 23 -3.67 12.26 -6.65
CA ALA A 23 -2.44 12.94 -7.07
C ALA A 23 -2.44 13.23 -8.58
N TYR A 24 -2.93 12.31 -9.41
CA TYR A 24 -3.09 12.55 -10.85
C TYR A 24 -4.10 13.66 -11.16
N GLN A 25 -5.26 13.68 -10.48
CA GLN A 25 -6.23 14.76 -10.65
C GLN A 25 -5.64 16.13 -10.27
N GLN A 26 -4.87 16.19 -9.19
CA GLN A 26 -4.21 17.42 -8.72
C GLN A 26 -3.06 17.85 -9.65
N LEU A 27 -2.40 16.89 -10.31
CA LEU A 27 -1.38 17.17 -11.32
C LEU A 27 -1.99 17.89 -12.52
N VAL A 28 -3.15 17.42 -12.99
CA VAL A 28 -3.90 18.06 -14.08
C VAL A 28 -4.41 19.45 -13.67
N ALA A 29 -4.70 19.66 -12.38
CA ALA A 29 -5.10 20.95 -11.83
C ALA A 29 -3.91 21.88 -11.46
N GLU A 30 -2.67 21.50 -11.77
CA GLU A 30 -1.43 22.23 -11.44
C GLU A 30 -1.23 22.53 -9.94
N ASN A 31 -1.90 21.77 -9.06
CA ASN A 31 -1.80 21.93 -7.62
C ASN A 31 -0.71 21.03 -7.04
N MET A 32 0.56 21.42 -7.22
CA MET A 32 1.71 20.57 -6.94
C MET A 32 1.89 20.20 -5.46
N ASP A 33 1.51 21.08 -4.53
CA ASP A 33 1.59 20.78 -3.08
C ASP A 33 0.70 19.56 -2.74
N GLU A 34 -0.53 19.56 -3.26
CA GLU A 34 -1.44 18.43 -3.12
C GLU A 34 -0.95 17.20 -3.88
N VAL A 35 -0.31 17.35 -5.05
CA VAL A 35 0.31 16.22 -5.76
C VAL A 35 1.31 15.50 -4.86
N TYR A 36 2.27 16.24 -4.28
CA TYR A 36 3.32 15.65 -3.44
C TYR A 36 2.74 15.04 -2.16
N LEU A 37 1.76 15.68 -1.55
CA LEU A 37 1.10 15.16 -0.35
C LEU A 37 0.41 13.82 -0.63
N ASN A 38 -0.42 13.76 -1.68
CA ASN A 38 -1.15 12.56 -2.05
C ASN A 38 -0.20 11.45 -2.57
N LEU A 39 0.87 11.81 -3.29
CA LEU A 39 1.90 10.86 -3.71
C LEU A 39 2.64 10.25 -2.50
N ALA A 40 2.93 11.04 -1.48
CA ALA A 40 3.55 10.55 -0.25
C ALA A 40 2.64 9.54 0.47
N TYR A 41 1.34 9.85 0.62
CA TYR A 41 0.37 8.91 1.20
C TYR A 41 0.21 7.64 0.37
N SER A 42 0.16 7.76 -0.95
CA SER A 42 0.12 6.62 -1.87
C SER A 42 1.30 5.68 -1.65
N THR A 43 2.51 6.25 -1.62
CA THR A 43 3.75 5.49 -1.47
C THR A 43 3.82 4.83 -0.10
N LEU A 44 3.43 5.55 0.97
CA LEU A 44 3.37 5.02 2.33
C LEU A 44 2.46 3.79 2.42
N CYS A 45 1.24 3.87 1.87
CA CYS A 45 0.31 2.75 1.87
C CYS A 45 0.84 1.56 1.06
N MET A 46 1.53 1.81 -0.05
CA MET A 46 2.17 0.76 -0.84
C MET A 46 3.32 0.09 -0.06
N SER A 47 4.13 0.87 0.67
CA SER A 47 5.17 0.32 1.54
C SER A 47 4.58 -0.56 2.65
N ILE A 48 3.46 -0.15 3.25
CA ILE A 48 2.73 -0.98 4.24
C ILE A 48 2.27 -2.29 3.60
N ALA A 49 1.70 -2.26 2.39
CA ALA A 49 1.25 -3.46 1.69
C ALA A 49 2.40 -4.45 1.45
N VAL A 50 3.55 -3.95 0.95
CA VAL A 50 4.76 -4.75 0.73
C VAL A 50 5.27 -5.35 2.03
N TYR A 51 5.32 -4.57 3.10
CA TYR A 51 5.76 -5.04 4.42
C TYR A 51 4.84 -6.13 4.99
N VAL A 52 3.52 -5.95 4.87
CA VAL A 52 2.52 -6.94 5.30
C VAL A 52 2.65 -8.25 4.51
N TRP A 53 2.92 -8.17 3.20
CA TRP A 53 3.20 -9.36 2.40
C TRP A 53 4.51 -10.04 2.79
N HIS A 54 5.57 -9.27 3.05
CA HIS A 54 6.84 -9.82 3.52
C HIS A 54 6.65 -10.60 4.84
N ILE A 55 5.95 -10.04 5.83
CA ILE A 55 5.64 -10.75 7.09
C ILE A 55 4.86 -12.04 6.84
N LYS A 56 3.88 -12.00 5.93
CA LYS A 56 3.08 -13.18 5.59
C LYS A 56 3.97 -14.29 5.04
N ASP A 57 4.89 -13.97 4.13
CA ASP A 57 5.78 -14.94 3.51
C ASP A 57 6.76 -15.55 4.52
N GLU A 58 7.36 -14.73 5.38
CA GLU A 58 8.22 -15.20 6.46
C GLU A 58 7.48 -16.14 7.43
N LYS A 59 6.23 -15.81 7.77
CA LYS A 59 5.38 -16.69 8.59
C LYS A 59 4.98 -17.99 7.91
N GLN A 60 4.95 -18.03 6.57
CA GLN A 60 4.68 -19.27 5.84
C GLN A 60 5.89 -20.18 5.81
N LYS A 61 7.10 -19.64 5.58
CA LYS A 61 8.37 -20.39 5.60
C LYS A 61 8.60 -21.07 6.96
N HIS A 62 8.44 -20.33 8.06
CA HIS A 62 8.57 -20.90 9.42
C HIS A 62 7.59 -22.04 9.71
N LYS A 63 6.45 -22.10 8.99
CA LYS A 63 5.43 -23.14 9.18
C LYS A 63 5.66 -24.38 8.33
N SER A 64 6.50 -24.30 7.30
CA SER A 64 6.90 -25.45 6.48
C SER A 64 8.15 -26.16 7.01
N GLU A 65 8.89 -25.54 7.91
CA GLU A 65 10.12 -26.07 8.52
C GLU A 65 9.90 -26.71 9.91
N SER A 66 8.65 -26.71 10.41
CA SER A 66 8.22 -27.33 11.69
C SER A 66 7.21 -28.42 11.43
#